data_AF-A0A853CAD7-F1
#
_entry.id   AF-A0A853CAD7-F1
#
_cell.length_a   1.000
_cell.length_b   1.000
_cell.length_c   1.000
_cell.angle_alpha   90.00
_cell.angle_beta   90.00
_cell.angle_gamma   90.00
#
_symmetry.space_group_name_H-M   'P 1'
#
loop_
_entity.id
_entity.type
_entity.pdbx_description
1 polymer ?
#
loop_
_entity_poly.entity_id
_entity_poly.type
_entity_poly.pdbx_seq_one_letter_code
_entity_poly.pdbx_strand_id
1 'polypeptide(L)'
;MIRGVRAVVALLAVVLTAAGCGFVDAMAHPEEQTTQPSSAAPVTAAPTTAPPGPVTIVSTDLTGGGPGGLHLDVTVDPVRTGLVPPFPEFSDGCPVSGPSLQYVAVNFSLSGNPGDYWGLAAHLTVTPGAATPGDIGDVGVFFGPSPGHDVYCTDYPPLPTSDRFWEQGMQHVVTGYVVLDQAVTAATPQGRAEVFPTLQARIDHLRVKDGQTLVERELHVTAVRTGTQCPDDPDAFCLPL
;
A
#
# COMPACT_ATOMS: atom_id res chain seq x y z
N MET A 1 -3.69 -59.44 -31.48
CA MET A 1 -4.56 -58.35 -30.98
C MET A 1 -4.44 -57.19 -31.96
N ILE A 2 -5.53 -56.83 -32.62
CA ILE A 2 -5.61 -55.83 -33.70
C ILE A 2 -6.38 -54.61 -33.15
N ARG A 3 -5.83 -53.41 -33.33
CA ARG A 3 -6.48 -52.08 -33.35
C ARG A 3 -5.35 -51.10 -33.73
N GLY A 4 -5.38 -50.25 -34.74
CA GLY A 4 -6.44 -49.74 -35.60
C GLY A 4 -6.04 -48.30 -35.93
N VAL A 5 -5.56 -48.07 -37.15
CA VAL A 5 -5.04 -46.80 -37.70
C VAL A 5 -6.12 -45.71 -37.73
N ARG A 6 -5.75 -44.43 -37.50
CA ARG A 6 -6.29 -43.28 -38.27
C ARG A 6 -5.41 -42.04 -38.10
N ALA A 7 -4.82 -41.64 -39.23
CA ALA A 7 -4.19 -40.33 -39.45
C ALA A 7 -5.26 -39.29 -39.83
N VAL A 8 -5.07 -38.03 -39.46
CA VAL A 8 -5.61 -36.86 -40.18
C VAL A 8 -4.56 -35.76 -40.16
N VAL A 9 -4.05 -35.43 -41.35
CA VAL A 9 -3.33 -34.20 -41.69
C VAL A 9 -4.33 -33.28 -42.38
N ALA A 10 -4.37 -32.00 -42.01
CA ALA A 10 -4.79 -30.92 -42.92
C ALA A 10 -4.34 -29.55 -42.39
N LEU A 11 -3.44 -28.91 -43.15
CA LEU A 11 -3.19 -27.47 -43.16
C LEU A 11 -4.46 -26.72 -43.56
N LEU A 12 -4.64 -25.50 -43.05
CA LEU A 12 -5.20 -24.39 -43.82
C LEU A 12 -4.80 -23.03 -43.24
N ALA A 13 -4.06 -22.29 -44.06
CA ALA A 13 -3.75 -20.88 -43.90
C ALA A 13 -4.99 -20.05 -44.24
N VAL A 14 -5.22 -18.96 -43.49
CA VAL A 14 -6.08 -17.85 -43.91
C VAL A 14 -5.31 -16.55 -43.69
N VAL A 15 -4.89 -15.97 -44.82
CA VAL A 15 -4.54 -14.55 -44.96
C VAL A 15 -5.85 -13.79 -45.12
N LEU A 16 -6.07 -12.75 -44.31
CA LEU A 16 -7.05 -11.71 -44.58
C LEU A 16 -6.45 -10.36 -44.21
N THR A 17 -5.98 -9.68 -45.25
CA THR A 17 -5.67 -8.25 -45.34
C THR A 17 -6.96 -7.43 -45.30
N ALA A 18 -7.03 -6.39 -44.46
CA ALA A 18 -7.84 -5.20 -44.75
C ALA A 18 -7.51 -4.01 -43.82
N ALA A 19 -7.12 -2.90 -44.46
CA ALA A 19 -7.35 -1.49 -44.14
C ALA A 19 -6.86 -0.90 -42.78
N GLY A 20 -6.24 0.27 -42.71
CA GLY A 20 -6.17 1.33 -43.71
C GLY A 20 -5.04 2.33 -43.42
N CYS A 21 -4.37 2.72 -44.50
CA CYS A 21 -3.62 3.96 -44.58
C CYS A 21 -4.63 5.11 -44.71
N GLY A 22 -4.60 6.06 -43.77
CA GLY A 22 -5.41 7.26 -43.79
C GLY A 22 -4.60 8.49 -43.39
N PHE A 23 -3.40 8.65 -43.96
CA PHE A 23 -2.69 9.92 -43.94
C PHE A 23 -2.81 10.53 -45.33
N VAL A 24 -3.80 11.42 -45.48
CA VAL A 24 -3.88 12.33 -46.62
C VAL A 24 -3.29 13.64 -46.13
N ASP A 25 -2.03 13.86 -46.50
CA ASP A 25 -1.33 15.14 -46.33
C ASP A 25 -2.08 16.21 -47.13
N ALA A 26 -2.84 17.05 -46.43
CA ALA A 26 -3.45 18.22 -47.00
C ALA A 26 -2.38 19.32 -47.13
N MET A 27 -1.61 19.27 -48.22
CA MET A 27 -0.88 20.44 -48.70
C MET A 27 -1.88 21.44 -49.31
N ALA A 28 -2.23 22.46 -48.53
CA ALA A 28 -2.89 23.66 -49.03
C ALA A 28 -2.22 24.90 -48.42
N HIS A 29 -1.45 25.57 -49.27
CA HIS A 29 -1.13 27.01 -49.37
C HIS A 29 -0.95 27.83 -48.07
N PRO A 30 0.23 28.45 -47.85
CA PRO A 30 0.42 29.44 -46.80
C PRO A 30 -0.25 30.75 -47.24
N GLU A 31 -1.49 30.99 -46.82
CA GLU A 31 -2.03 32.34 -46.76
C GLU A 31 -1.56 32.99 -45.47
N GLU A 32 -0.95 34.16 -45.62
CA GLU A 32 -0.40 35.01 -44.57
C GLU A 32 -1.47 35.35 -43.52
N GLN A 33 -1.55 34.56 -42.45
CA GLN A 33 -2.22 34.97 -41.24
C GLN A 33 -1.41 36.10 -40.62
N THR A 34 -1.95 37.32 -40.74
CA THR A 34 -1.49 38.49 -40.02
C THR A 34 -1.62 38.20 -38.52
N THR A 35 -0.53 37.78 -37.90
CA THR A 35 -0.45 37.56 -36.45
C THR A 35 -0.51 38.91 -35.75
N GLN A 36 -1.72 39.32 -35.39
CA GLN A 36 -1.92 40.35 -34.38
C GLN A 36 -1.32 39.81 -33.07
N PRO A 37 -0.34 40.48 -32.44
CA PRO A 37 0.20 40.02 -31.18
C PRO A 37 -0.89 40.20 -30.12
N SER A 38 -1.63 39.12 -29.84
CA SER A 38 -2.42 39.02 -28.62
C SER A 38 -1.42 39.05 -27.47
N SER A 39 -1.40 40.18 -26.75
CA SER A 39 -0.65 40.35 -25.52
C SER A 39 -1.34 39.53 -24.43
N ALA A 40 -1.21 38.20 -24.51
CA ALA A 40 -1.49 37.34 -23.39
C ALA A 40 -0.35 37.52 -22.39
N ALA A 41 -0.67 38.01 -21.21
CA ALA A 41 0.28 38.09 -20.10
C ALA A 41 0.90 36.70 -19.89
N PRO A 42 2.21 36.61 -19.59
CA PRO A 42 2.83 35.33 -19.28
C PRO A 42 2.08 34.72 -18.08
N VAL A 43 1.37 33.62 -18.34
CA VAL A 43 0.74 32.85 -17.28
C VAL A 43 1.91 32.32 -16.45
N THR A 44 2.10 32.87 -15.26
CA THR A 44 3.07 32.35 -14.29
C THR A 44 2.71 30.89 -14.09
N ALA A 45 3.57 29.98 -14.56
CA ALA A 45 3.42 28.57 -14.29
C ALA A 45 3.30 28.41 -12.77
N ALA A 46 2.15 27.90 -12.31
CA ALA A 46 2.00 27.55 -10.91
C ALA A 46 3.16 26.61 -10.54
N PRO A 47 3.84 26.82 -9.41
CA PRO A 47 4.90 25.92 -8.99
C PRO A 47 4.31 24.51 -8.87
N THR A 48 4.72 23.62 -9.78
CA THR A 48 4.39 22.21 -9.70
C THR A 48 5.09 21.65 -8.48
N THR A 49 4.40 21.69 -7.33
CA THR A 49 4.89 21.02 -6.13
C THR A 49 4.82 19.54 -6.43
N ALA A 50 5.95 18.84 -6.36
CA ALA A 50 5.96 17.39 -6.50
C ALA A 50 4.98 16.79 -5.48
N PRO A 51 4.29 15.68 -5.82
CA PRO A 51 3.46 14.98 -4.85
C PRO A 51 4.28 14.70 -3.58
N PRO A 52 3.69 14.83 -2.38
CA PRO A 52 4.39 14.50 -1.15
C PRO A 52 4.91 13.06 -1.25
N GLY A 53 6.16 12.86 -0.81
CA GLY A 53 6.74 11.52 -0.71
C GLY A 53 6.29 10.80 0.56
N PRO A 54 6.72 9.54 0.76
CA PRO A 54 6.48 8.82 2.02
C PRO A 54 7.02 9.58 3.23
N VAL A 55 6.31 9.52 4.35
CA VAL A 55 6.67 10.19 5.61
C VAL A 55 7.10 9.14 6.65
N THR A 56 8.28 9.30 7.24
CA THR A 56 8.71 8.45 8.36
C THR A 56 7.95 8.80 9.62
N ILE A 57 7.25 7.82 10.17
CA ILE A 57 6.42 7.95 11.38
C ILE A 57 7.05 7.26 12.60
N VAL A 58 7.89 6.25 12.37
CA VAL A 58 8.74 5.61 13.40
C VAL A 58 10.14 5.44 12.84
N SER A 59 11.14 5.74 13.65
CA SER A 59 12.54 5.39 13.39
C SER A 59 13.22 5.10 14.72
N THR A 60 13.66 3.86 14.93
CA THR A 60 14.07 3.37 16.25
C THR A 60 15.15 2.30 16.19
N ASP A 61 16.01 2.28 17.21
CA ASP A 61 16.96 1.21 17.45
C ASP A 61 16.34 0.15 18.38
N LEU A 62 16.54 -1.13 18.04
CA LEU A 62 15.95 -2.30 18.68
C LEU A 62 17.03 -3.28 19.16
N THR A 63 16.72 -4.03 20.22
CA THR A 63 17.51 -5.15 20.74
C THR A 63 16.67 -6.43 20.88
N GLY A 64 17.27 -7.54 21.29
CA GLY A 64 16.59 -8.84 21.48
C GLY A 64 16.81 -9.84 20.32
N GLY A 65 17.07 -9.32 19.12
CA GLY A 65 17.31 -10.08 17.90
C GLY A 65 18.77 -10.32 17.54
N GLY A 66 19.69 -10.35 18.52
CA GLY A 66 21.12 -10.60 18.31
C GLY A 66 22.05 -9.51 18.83
N PRO A 67 23.39 -9.70 18.75
CA PRO A 67 24.38 -8.82 19.34
C PRO A 67 24.59 -7.51 18.57
N GLY A 68 24.14 -7.43 17.31
CA GLY A 68 24.44 -6.34 16.40
C GLY A 68 23.51 -5.13 16.47
N GLY A 69 22.43 -5.21 17.25
CA GLY A 69 21.36 -4.23 17.21
C GLY A 69 20.60 -4.26 15.88
N LEU A 70 19.33 -3.85 15.94
CA LEU A 70 18.46 -3.73 14.78
C LEU A 70 17.92 -2.32 14.68
N HIS A 71 17.51 -1.91 13.50
CA HIS A 71 16.89 -0.61 13.26
C HIS A 71 15.58 -0.81 12.50
N LEU A 72 14.50 -0.22 13.01
CA LEU A 72 13.18 -0.24 12.39
C LEU A 72 12.83 1.17 11.92
N ASP A 73 12.53 1.29 10.63
CA ASP A 73 11.85 2.45 10.05
C ASP A 73 10.44 2.05 9.63
N VAL A 74 9.47 2.91 9.96
CA VAL A 74 8.08 2.80 9.49
C VAL A 74 7.71 4.07 8.76
N THR A 75 7.26 3.94 7.51
CA THR A 75 6.84 5.07 6.68
C THR A 75 5.39 4.93 6.26
N VAL A 76 4.73 6.07 6.02
CA VAL A 76 3.37 6.14 5.47
C VAL A 76 3.42 6.77 4.09
N ASP A 77 2.90 6.07 3.09
CA ASP A 77 2.78 6.59 1.73
C ASP A 77 1.60 7.57 1.59
N PRO A 78 1.60 8.42 0.54
CA PRO A 78 0.47 9.29 0.25
C PRO A 78 -0.85 8.53 0.06
N VAL A 79 -1.94 9.16 0.49
CA VAL A 79 -3.30 8.64 0.33
C VAL A 79 -3.59 8.28 -1.13
N ARG A 80 -4.11 7.09 -1.35
CA ARG A 80 -4.65 6.60 -2.63
C ARG A 80 -6.16 6.63 -2.57
N THR A 81 -6.80 7.20 -3.60
CA THR A 81 -8.26 7.38 -3.66
C THR A 81 -8.86 6.58 -4.81
N GLY A 82 -9.98 5.91 -4.55
CA GLY A 82 -10.74 5.17 -5.55
C GLY A 82 -10.05 3.90 -6.04
N LEU A 83 -9.09 3.39 -5.27
CA LEU A 83 -8.33 2.18 -5.57
C LEU A 83 -8.43 1.21 -4.39
N VAL A 84 -8.35 -0.08 -4.69
CA VAL A 84 -8.17 -1.13 -3.68
C VAL A 84 -6.68 -1.30 -3.34
N PRO A 85 -6.34 -1.77 -2.12
CA PRO A 85 -5.01 -2.31 -1.85
C PRO A 85 -4.58 -3.33 -2.91
N PRO A 86 -3.33 -3.27 -3.41
CA PRO A 86 -2.87 -4.06 -4.55
C PRO A 86 -2.49 -5.50 -4.18
N PHE A 87 -3.35 -6.22 -3.46
CA PHE A 87 -3.21 -7.66 -3.21
C PHE A 87 -4.54 -8.42 -3.42
N PRO A 88 -4.51 -9.63 -4.02
CA PRO A 88 -5.72 -10.33 -4.46
C PRO A 88 -6.73 -10.61 -3.33
N GLU A 89 -6.24 -11.03 -2.16
CA GLU A 89 -7.08 -11.51 -1.07
C GLU A 89 -8.03 -10.44 -0.52
N PHE A 90 -7.69 -9.15 -0.64
CA PHE A 90 -8.60 -8.06 -0.29
C PHE A 90 -9.77 -7.99 -1.27
N SER A 91 -9.47 -8.01 -2.58
CA SER A 91 -10.49 -7.86 -3.63
C SER A 91 -11.44 -9.04 -3.70
N ASP A 92 -10.94 -10.24 -3.35
CA ASP A 92 -11.73 -11.47 -3.35
C ASP A 92 -12.51 -11.67 -2.04
N GLY A 93 -11.99 -11.18 -0.91
CA GLY A 93 -12.57 -11.41 0.42
C GLY A 93 -13.48 -10.30 0.93
N CYS A 94 -13.22 -9.04 0.59
CA CYS A 94 -13.93 -7.89 1.15
C CYS A 94 -15.02 -7.38 0.18
N PRO A 95 -16.31 -7.37 0.58
CA PRO A 95 -17.41 -6.88 -0.26
C PRO A 95 -17.49 -5.35 -0.26
N VAL A 96 -16.38 -4.69 -0.57
CA VAL A 96 -16.22 -3.24 -0.65
C VAL A 96 -16.04 -2.78 -2.10
N SER A 97 -16.45 -1.56 -2.40
CA SER A 97 -16.33 -0.99 -3.75
C SER A 97 -15.03 -0.20 -3.86
N GLY A 98 -14.06 -0.68 -4.66
CA GLY A 98 -12.80 0.04 -4.87
C GLY A 98 -12.94 1.56 -5.12
N PRO A 99 -13.86 2.01 -5.99
CA PRO A 99 -14.14 3.43 -6.21
C PRO A 99 -14.62 4.22 -4.98
N SER A 100 -15.19 3.57 -3.96
CA SER A 100 -15.59 4.22 -2.70
C SER A 100 -14.47 4.29 -1.66
N LEU A 101 -13.34 3.61 -1.88
CA LEU A 101 -12.26 3.48 -0.90
C LEU A 101 -11.24 4.62 -0.94
N GLN A 102 -10.57 4.80 0.19
CA GLN A 102 -9.23 5.37 0.27
C GLN A 102 -8.32 4.48 1.09
N TYR A 103 -7.01 4.53 0.83
CA TYR A 103 -6.05 3.86 1.71
C TYR A 103 -4.71 4.60 1.76
N VAL A 104 -3.96 4.32 2.82
CA VAL A 104 -2.51 4.61 2.92
C VAL A 104 -1.75 3.29 3.08
N ALA A 105 -0.52 3.26 2.57
CA ALA A 105 0.39 2.14 2.77
C ALA A 105 1.34 2.46 3.93
N VAL A 106 1.43 1.56 4.90
CA VAL A 106 2.32 1.63 6.06
C VAL A 106 3.44 0.62 5.85
N ASN A 107 4.65 1.10 5.60
CA ASN A 107 5.78 0.31 5.18
C ASN A 107 6.75 0.11 6.33
N PHE A 108 7.03 -1.14 6.69
CA PHE A 108 7.93 -1.53 7.76
C PHE A 108 9.25 -2.04 7.15
N SER A 109 10.36 -1.43 7.56
CA SER A 109 11.70 -1.78 7.09
C SER A 109 12.61 -2.08 8.28
N LEU A 110 13.06 -3.33 8.39
CA LEU A 110 14.03 -3.76 9.38
C LEU A 110 15.42 -3.84 8.76
N SER A 111 16.41 -3.24 9.41
CA SER A 111 17.81 -3.30 9.00
C SER A 111 18.74 -3.54 10.20
N GLY A 112 20.02 -3.75 9.94
CA GLY A 112 21.03 -4.02 10.97
C GLY A 112 21.66 -5.40 10.84
N ASN A 113 22.32 -5.85 11.91
CA ASN A 113 22.96 -7.15 11.96
C ASN A 113 22.19 -8.08 12.90
N PRO A 114 21.36 -8.99 12.36
CA PRO A 114 20.52 -9.85 13.17
C PRO A 114 21.29 -11.06 13.71
N GLY A 115 22.57 -11.27 13.38
CA GLY A 115 23.26 -12.53 13.71
C GLY A 115 22.50 -13.73 13.14
N ASP A 116 22.03 -14.61 14.01
CA ASP A 116 21.28 -15.82 13.65
C ASP A 116 19.77 -15.59 13.44
N TYR A 117 19.27 -14.37 13.65
CA TYR A 117 17.86 -14.04 13.49
C TYR A 117 17.53 -13.58 12.07
N TRP A 118 16.26 -13.74 11.69
CA TRP A 118 15.73 -13.33 10.40
C TRP A 118 14.23 -13.07 10.51
N GLY A 119 13.68 -12.34 9.55
CA GLY A 119 12.26 -12.01 9.51
C GLY A 119 11.89 -10.86 10.43
N LEU A 120 10.65 -10.39 10.28
CA LEU A 120 10.01 -9.45 11.18
C LEU A 120 8.55 -9.88 11.36
N ALA A 121 8.10 -9.92 12.61
CA ALA A 121 6.70 -9.90 12.97
C ALA A 121 6.36 -8.58 13.62
N ALA A 122 5.18 -8.07 13.31
CA ALA A 122 4.56 -7.01 14.09
C ALA A 122 3.04 -7.15 14.03
N HIS A 123 2.38 -6.36 14.84
CA HIS A 123 0.95 -6.17 14.83
C HIS A 123 0.65 -4.68 14.72
N LEU A 124 -0.29 -4.33 13.86
CA LEU A 124 -0.76 -2.96 13.63
C LEU A 124 -2.24 -2.89 13.97
N THR A 125 -2.59 -2.00 14.88
CA THR A 125 -3.98 -1.65 15.19
C THR A 125 -4.21 -0.19 14.86
N VAL A 126 -5.37 0.13 14.29
CA VAL A 126 -5.78 1.50 13.99
C VAL A 126 -7.13 1.80 14.62
N THR A 127 -7.24 2.93 15.30
CA THR A 127 -8.48 3.37 15.94
C THR A 127 -8.76 4.84 15.64
N PRO A 128 -10.03 5.28 15.62
CA PRO A 128 -10.36 6.70 15.59
C PRO A 128 -9.76 7.44 16.79
N GLY A 129 -9.11 8.58 16.53
CA GLY A 129 -8.60 9.48 17.58
C GLY A 129 -9.65 10.50 18.01
N ALA A 130 -9.30 11.34 18.99
CA ALA A 130 -10.20 12.35 19.54
C ALA A 130 -10.65 13.42 18.52
N ALA A 131 -9.85 13.65 17.47
CA ALA A 131 -10.16 14.59 16.40
C ALA A 131 -10.84 13.92 15.18
N THR A 132 -11.02 12.60 15.20
CA THR A 132 -11.62 11.87 14.07
C THR A 132 -13.11 12.17 13.99
N PRO A 133 -13.62 12.60 12.82
CA PRO A 133 -15.05 12.79 12.64
C PRO A 133 -15.84 11.49 12.89
N GLY A 134 -17.04 11.60 13.44
CA GLY A 134 -17.87 10.41 13.75
C GLY A 134 -18.53 9.77 12.53
N ASP A 135 -18.36 10.35 11.33
CA ASP A 135 -19.06 9.98 10.09
C ASP A 135 -18.12 9.39 9.03
N ILE A 136 -16.94 8.91 9.43
CA ILE A 136 -15.88 8.50 8.51
C ILE A 136 -16.11 7.16 7.80
N GLY A 137 -17.09 6.36 8.24
CA GLY A 137 -17.26 4.98 7.78
C GLY A 137 -16.34 4.00 8.51
N ASP A 138 -16.16 2.81 7.95
CA ASP A 138 -15.33 1.75 8.53
C ASP A 138 -13.85 1.95 8.21
N VAL A 139 -12.99 1.71 9.21
CA VAL A 139 -11.53 1.68 9.06
C VAL A 139 -11.06 0.23 9.13
N GLY A 140 -10.28 -0.20 8.14
CA GLY A 140 -9.69 -1.52 8.08
C GLY A 140 -8.16 -1.50 8.06
N VAL A 141 -7.53 -2.54 8.59
CA VAL A 141 -6.08 -2.78 8.55
C VAL A 141 -5.84 -4.13 7.92
N PHE A 142 -4.92 -4.18 6.95
CA PHE A 142 -4.60 -5.42 6.24
C PHE A 142 -3.12 -5.49 5.90
N PHE A 143 -2.49 -6.64 6.13
CA PHE A 143 -1.20 -6.96 5.52
C PHE A 143 -1.41 -7.85 4.29
N GLY A 144 -0.64 -7.62 3.23
CA GLY A 144 -0.64 -8.54 2.09
C GLY A 144 -0.23 -9.93 2.57
N PRO A 145 -1.10 -10.96 2.47
CA PRO A 145 -0.77 -12.28 2.99
C PRO A 145 0.25 -12.98 2.08
N SER A 146 0.85 -14.06 2.60
CA SER A 146 1.42 -15.07 1.70
C SER A 146 0.27 -15.63 0.84
N PRO A 147 0.40 -15.67 -0.49
CA PRO A 147 -0.71 -15.99 -1.39
C PRO A 147 -1.49 -17.25 -0.98
N GLY A 148 -2.81 -17.12 -0.81
CA GLY A 148 -3.73 -18.25 -0.64
C GLY A 148 -3.93 -18.81 0.78
N HIS A 149 -3.55 -18.09 1.82
CA HIS A 149 -3.66 -18.57 3.21
C HIS A 149 -4.69 -17.85 4.09
N ASP A 150 -5.08 -16.62 3.76
CA ASP A 150 -5.96 -15.80 4.60
C ASP A 150 -7.24 -15.37 3.87
N VAL A 151 -8.39 -15.50 4.55
CA VAL A 151 -9.67 -14.99 4.09
C VAL A 151 -9.97 -13.73 4.88
N TYR A 152 -10.01 -12.59 4.19
CA TYR A 152 -10.38 -11.32 4.81
C TYR A 152 -11.89 -11.08 4.82
N CYS A 153 -12.35 -10.24 5.74
CA CYS A 153 -13.71 -9.68 5.76
C CYS A 153 -14.86 -10.71 5.86
N THR A 154 -14.63 -11.86 6.50
CA THR A 154 -15.67 -12.89 6.74
C THR A 154 -16.85 -12.38 7.55
N ASP A 155 -16.60 -11.45 8.47
CA ASP A 155 -17.59 -10.86 9.38
C ASP A 155 -17.92 -9.41 9.02
N TYR A 156 -17.70 -9.01 7.76
CA TYR A 156 -18.00 -7.67 7.31
C TYR A 156 -19.52 -7.40 7.25
N PRO A 157 -20.00 -6.23 7.73
CA PRO A 157 -19.27 -5.19 8.47
C PRO A 157 -19.12 -5.48 9.97
N PRO A 158 -18.05 -4.99 10.65
CA PRO A 158 -17.08 -3.99 10.17
C PRO A 158 -15.81 -4.60 9.52
N LEU A 159 -14.98 -3.74 8.91
CA LEU A 159 -13.60 -4.11 8.53
C LEU A 159 -12.76 -4.39 9.80
N PRO A 160 -11.77 -5.32 9.74
CA PRO A 160 -10.87 -5.57 10.86
C PRO A 160 -9.99 -4.35 11.13
N THR A 161 -10.02 -3.82 12.36
CA THR A 161 -9.24 -2.63 12.73
C THR A 161 -7.78 -2.93 13.09
N SER A 162 -7.38 -4.20 12.99
CA SER A 162 -6.06 -4.67 13.37
C SER A 162 -5.66 -5.89 12.55
N ASP A 163 -4.38 -5.99 12.23
CA ASP A 163 -3.82 -7.16 11.58
C ASP A 163 -2.35 -7.36 11.96
N ARG A 164 -1.81 -8.55 11.68
CA ARG A 164 -0.45 -8.96 11.99
C ARG A 164 0.22 -9.52 10.75
N PHE A 165 1.54 -9.38 10.69
CA PHE A 165 2.33 -10.05 9.67
C PHE A 165 3.45 -10.87 10.30
N TRP A 166 3.94 -11.79 9.49
CA TRP A 166 5.21 -12.46 9.68
C TRP A 166 5.91 -12.48 8.32
N GLU A 167 6.98 -11.71 8.18
CA GLU A 167 7.78 -11.70 6.96
C GLU A 167 9.03 -12.54 7.13
N GLN A 168 9.35 -13.31 6.09
CA GLN A 168 10.53 -14.15 6.03
C GLN A 168 11.70 -13.41 5.37
N GLY A 169 12.80 -13.24 6.10
CA GLY A 169 14.00 -12.56 5.60
C GLY A 169 14.20 -11.16 6.15
N MET A 170 15.32 -10.52 5.79
CA MET A 170 15.76 -9.23 6.36
C MET A 170 15.85 -8.11 5.31
N GLN A 171 15.45 -8.38 4.07
CA GLN A 171 15.70 -7.51 2.91
C GLN A 171 14.41 -6.98 2.28
N HIS A 172 13.27 -7.18 2.95
CA HIS A 172 11.95 -6.83 2.40
C HIS A 172 11.27 -5.78 3.26
N VAL A 173 10.67 -4.81 2.57
CA VAL A 173 9.72 -3.88 3.16
C VAL A 173 8.40 -4.61 3.26
N VAL A 174 7.80 -4.66 4.45
CA VAL A 174 6.46 -5.19 4.64
C VAL A 174 5.47 -4.05 4.54
N THR A 175 4.44 -4.20 3.73
CA THR A 175 3.41 -3.18 3.54
C THR A 175 2.10 -3.61 4.20
N GLY A 176 1.68 -2.85 5.22
CA GLY A 176 0.31 -2.84 5.71
C GLY A 176 -0.51 -1.77 4.99
N TYR A 177 -1.81 -1.96 4.90
CA TYR A 177 -2.75 -1.03 4.29
C TYR A 177 -3.79 -0.62 5.33
N VAL A 178 -3.91 0.68 5.55
CA VAL A 178 -5.02 1.25 6.34
C VAL A 178 -6.04 1.78 5.36
N VAL A 179 -7.23 1.20 5.38
CA VAL A 179 -8.31 1.44 4.41
C VAL A 179 -9.45 2.18 5.09
N LEU A 180 -10.00 3.17 4.41
CA LEU A 180 -11.25 3.83 4.77
C LEU A 180 -12.33 3.45 3.75
N ASP A 181 -13.36 2.76 4.21
CA ASP A 181 -14.54 2.49 3.37
C ASP A 181 -15.49 3.70 3.35
N GLN A 182 -16.23 3.84 2.25
CA GLN A 182 -17.13 4.97 1.99
C GLN A 182 -16.45 6.34 2.09
N ALA A 183 -15.13 6.41 1.90
CA ALA A 183 -14.39 7.66 1.85
C ALA A 183 -14.86 8.54 0.67
N VAL A 184 -15.12 7.91 -0.49
CA VAL A 184 -15.60 8.59 -1.69
C VAL A 184 -17.10 8.38 -1.85
N THR A 185 -17.86 9.47 -1.72
CA THR A 185 -19.32 9.47 -1.89
C THR A 185 -19.77 10.65 -2.76
N ALA A 186 -21.08 10.78 -3.00
CA ALA A 186 -21.63 11.99 -3.63
C ALA A 186 -21.35 13.26 -2.82
N ALA A 187 -21.27 13.17 -1.48
CA ALA A 187 -20.95 14.30 -0.61
C ALA A 187 -19.44 14.57 -0.53
N THR A 188 -18.61 13.54 -0.75
CA THR A 188 -17.15 13.57 -0.59
C THR A 188 -16.44 13.03 -1.84
N PRO A 189 -16.64 13.65 -3.03
CA PRO A 189 -16.16 13.07 -4.28
C PRO A 189 -14.62 13.06 -4.42
N GLN A 190 -13.91 13.87 -3.63
CA GLN A 190 -12.44 13.85 -3.54
C GLN A 190 -11.90 12.85 -2.51
N GLY A 191 -12.79 12.15 -1.81
CA GLY A 191 -12.45 11.32 -0.65
C GLY A 191 -12.37 12.13 0.65
N ARG A 192 -11.84 11.50 1.69
CA ARG A 192 -11.70 11.95 3.08
C ARG A 192 -10.25 11.84 3.55
N ALA A 193 -9.30 12.34 2.74
CA ALA A 193 -7.87 12.23 3.05
C ALA A 193 -7.49 12.91 4.38
N GLU A 194 -8.27 13.90 4.82
CA GLU A 194 -8.12 14.57 6.11
C GLU A 194 -8.37 13.68 7.32
N VAL A 195 -8.94 12.48 7.13
CA VAL A 195 -9.22 11.52 8.21
C VAL A 195 -7.96 10.81 8.68
N PHE A 196 -7.05 10.40 7.79
CA PHE A 196 -5.86 9.61 8.15
C PHE A 196 -5.02 10.24 9.28
N PRO A 197 -4.70 11.56 9.23
CA PRO A 197 -3.96 12.24 10.31
C PRO A 197 -4.68 12.30 11.66
N THR A 198 -5.97 11.99 11.71
CA THR A 198 -6.77 11.95 12.94
C THR A 198 -6.81 10.57 13.57
N LEU A 199 -6.51 9.52 12.80
CA LEU A 199 -6.47 8.14 13.28
C LEU A 199 -5.27 7.93 14.19
N GLN A 200 -5.37 6.96 15.10
CA GLN A 200 -4.31 6.55 16.00
C GLN A 200 -3.86 5.13 15.62
N ALA A 201 -2.60 4.98 15.26
CA ALA A 201 -1.95 3.70 15.04
C ALA A 201 -1.22 3.24 16.30
N ARG A 202 -1.36 1.95 16.62
CA ARG A 202 -0.53 1.21 17.57
C ARG A 202 0.26 0.15 16.82
N ILE A 203 1.58 0.19 16.96
CA ILE A 203 2.50 -0.84 16.44
C ILE A 203 3.09 -1.56 17.66
N ASP A 204 2.87 -2.87 17.76
CA ASP A 204 3.33 -3.68 18.88
C ASP A 204 3.68 -5.12 18.47
N HIS A 205 3.97 -5.97 19.46
CA HIS A 205 4.35 -7.38 19.27
C HIS A 205 5.52 -7.58 18.28
N LEU A 206 6.48 -6.65 18.29
CA LEU A 206 7.68 -6.68 17.47
C LEU A 206 8.52 -7.91 17.82
N ARG A 207 8.71 -8.80 16.83
CA ARG A 207 9.43 -10.05 17.01
C ARG A 207 10.33 -10.38 15.83
N VAL A 208 11.40 -11.11 16.08
CA VAL A 208 12.20 -11.81 15.07
C VAL A 208 12.20 -13.30 15.37
N LYS A 209 12.69 -14.10 14.42
CA LYS A 209 12.78 -15.54 14.59
C LYS A 209 14.20 -15.99 14.32
N ASP A 210 14.65 -16.97 15.10
CA ASP A 210 15.96 -17.59 14.89
C ASP A 210 15.93 -18.45 13.61
N GLY A 211 16.95 -18.30 12.77
CA GLY A 211 17.10 -18.97 11.47
C GLY A 211 17.23 -20.48 11.55
N GLN A 212 17.74 -21.00 12.66
CA GLN A 212 18.03 -22.42 12.81
C GLN A 212 17.00 -23.12 13.69
N THR A 213 16.67 -22.52 14.82
CA THR A 213 15.81 -23.09 15.86
C THR A 213 14.34 -22.74 15.69
N LEU A 214 14.03 -21.76 14.83
CA LEU A 214 12.68 -21.25 14.62
C LEU A 214 12.03 -20.67 15.89
N VAL A 215 12.84 -20.37 16.91
CA VAL A 215 12.37 -19.74 18.14
C VAL A 215 12.17 -18.25 17.90
N GLU A 216 11.01 -17.74 18.28
CA GLU A 216 10.71 -16.31 18.21
C GLU A 216 11.30 -15.56 19.42
N ARG A 217 11.72 -14.32 19.18
CA ARG A 217 12.18 -13.40 20.22
C ARG A 217 11.53 -12.06 20.05
N GLU A 218 11.08 -11.51 21.17
CA GLU A 218 10.61 -10.14 21.26
C GLU A 218 11.78 -9.18 21.02
N LEU A 219 11.46 -8.09 20.34
CA LEU A 219 12.34 -6.95 20.16
C LEU A 219 12.00 -5.89 21.19
N HIS A 220 13.03 -5.27 21.75
CA HIS A 220 12.86 -4.19 22.71
C HIS A 220 13.39 -2.88 22.16
N VAL A 221 12.68 -1.79 22.43
CA VAL A 221 13.04 -0.44 21.98
C VAL A 221 14.16 0.11 22.86
N THR A 222 15.25 0.55 22.22
CA THR A 222 16.43 1.07 22.93
C THR A 222 16.65 2.56 22.72
N ALA A 223 16.36 3.08 21.53
CA ALA A 223 16.47 4.50 21.23
C ALA A 223 15.48 4.91 20.14
N VAL A 224 14.59 5.85 20.47
CA VAL A 224 13.61 6.41 19.52
C VAL A 224 14.17 7.69 18.91
N ARG A 225 14.22 7.75 17.58
CA ARG A 225 14.59 8.96 16.82
C ARG A 225 13.36 9.71 16.32
N THR A 226 12.37 8.95 15.86
CA THR A 226 11.06 9.44 15.40
C THR A 226 9.96 8.52 15.92
N GLY A 227 8.80 9.09 16.24
CA GLY A 227 7.66 8.36 16.81
C GLY A 227 7.52 8.59 18.30
N THR A 228 6.47 8.02 18.89
CA THR A 228 6.18 8.11 20.33
C THR A 228 5.86 6.71 20.86
N GLN A 229 6.51 6.32 21.96
CA GLN A 229 6.20 5.06 22.64
C GLN A 229 4.84 5.13 23.33
N CYS A 230 4.15 4.00 23.39
CA CYS A 230 2.89 3.90 24.11
C CYS A 230 3.13 4.06 25.64
N PRO A 231 2.28 4.78 26.39
CA PRO A 231 2.45 4.94 27.83
C PRO A 231 2.35 3.65 28.64
N ASP A 232 1.62 2.66 28.13
CA ASP A 232 1.36 1.36 28.75
C ASP A 232 2.35 0.26 28.34
N ASP A 233 3.11 0.49 27.26
CA ASP A 233 4.05 -0.48 26.70
C ASP A 233 5.25 0.25 26.07
N PRO A 234 6.44 0.19 26.69
CA PRO A 234 7.62 0.87 26.17
C PRO A 234 8.14 0.26 24.86
N ASP A 235 7.73 -0.95 24.50
CA ASP A 235 8.17 -1.61 23.26
C ASP A 235 7.15 -1.43 22.12
N ALA A 236 6.05 -0.70 22.37
CA ALA A 236 5.04 -0.34 21.38
C ALA A 236 5.11 1.14 21.00
N PHE A 237 4.62 1.47 19.80
CA PHE A 237 4.50 2.85 19.30
C PHE A 237 3.03 3.26 19.17
N CYS A 238 2.69 4.45 19.65
CA CYS A 238 1.35 5.03 19.59
C CYS A 238 1.44 6.41 18.91
N LEU A 239 0.91 6.56 17.71
CA LEU A 239 1.12 7.75 16.88
C LEU A 239 -0.04 8.03 15.91
N PRO A 240 -0.19 9.29 15.47
CA PRO A 240 -1.09 9.61 14.35
C PRO A 240 -0.57 9.01 13.03
N LEU A 241 -1.49 8.73 12.11
CA LEU A 241 -1.22 8.16 10.78
C LEU A 241 -0.92 9.19 9.70
#